data_AF-A0A958SYR6-F1
#
_entry.id   AF-A0A958SYR6-F1
#
_cell.length_a   1.000
_cell.length_b   1.000
_cell.length_c   1.000
_cell.angle_alpha   90.00
_cell.angle_beta   90.00
_cell.angle_gamma   90.00
#
_symmetry.space_group_name_H-M   'P 1'
#
loop_
_entity.id
_entity.type
_entity.pdbx_description
1 polymer ?
#
loop_
_entity_poly.entity_id
_entity_poly.type
_entity_poly.pdbx_seq_one_letter_code
_entity_poly.pdbx_strand_id
1 'polypeptide(L)' 'YQKNYNNTQASEIIEAEMEATPERDEILQFIKNSHRGIMKGYFKSN' A
#
# COMPACT_ATOMS: atom_id res chain seq x y z
N TYR A 1 -10.01 -9.75 -7.06
CA TYR A 1 -8.57 -9.44 -7.24
C TYR A 1 -8.34 -8.07 -6.65
N GLN A 2 -7.28 -7.89 -5.85
CA GLN A 2 -6.86 -6.58 -5.32
C GLN A 2 -6.90 -5.58 -6.48
N LYS A 3 -7.55 -4.41 -6.30
CA LYS A 3 -8.14 -3.52 -7.32
C LYS A 3 -7.21 -2.97 -8.46
N ASN A 4 -6.10 -3.61 -8.80
CA ASN A 4 -5.14 -3.25 -9.86
C ASN A 4 -4.57 -1.83 -9.77
N TYR A 5 -4.65 -1.19 -8.60
CA TYR A 5 -4.02 0.11 -8.38
C TYR A 5 -2.52 -0.03 -8.23
N ASN A 6 -1.79 0.95 -8.76
CA ASN A 6 -0.38 1.12 -8.45
C ASN A 6 -0.22 1.66 -7.02
N ASN A 7 1.00 1.60 -6.47
CA ASN A 7 1.25 1.98 -5.08
C ASN A 7 0.87 3.44 -4.79
N THR A 8 1.04 4.34 -5.76
CA THR A 8 0.71 5.76 -5.64
C THR A 8 -0.80 5.97 -5.53
N GLN A 9 -1.57 5.40 -6.45
CA GLN A 9 -3.04 5.46 -6.45
C GLN A 9 -3.62 4.82 -5.19
N ALA A 10 -3.07 3.67 -4.76
CA ALA A 10 -3.50 3.02 -3.54
C ALA A 10 -3.24 3.91 -2.30
N SER A 11 -2.10 4.60 -2.26
CA SER A 11 -1.75 5.52 -1.16
C SER A 11 -2.70 6.72 -1.12
N GLU A 12 -3.00 7.33 -2.26
CA GLU A 12 -3.94 8.45 -2.37
C GLU A 12 -5.36 8.06 -1.95
N ILE A 13 -5.83 6.87 -2.34
CA ILE A 13 -7.15 6.36 -1.93
C ILE A 13 -7.17 6.13 -0.41
N ILE A 14 -6.11 5.57 0.17
CA ILE A 14 -6.02 5.36 1.62
C ILE A 14 -6.01 6.70 2.37
N GLU A 15 -5.28 7.70 1.87
CA GLU A 15 -5.26 9.05 2.45
C GLU A 15 -6.62 9.77 2.34
N ALA A 16 -7.42 9.48 1.30
CA ALA A 16 -8.72 10.08 1.06
C ALA A 16 -9.90 9.36 1.76
N GLU A 17 -9.84 8.02 1.88
CA GLU A 17 -10.90 7.21 2.48
C GLU A 17 -10.69 6.99 4.00
N MET A 18 -9.45 7.03 4.49
CA MET A 18 -9.12 6.77 5.90
C MET A 18 -8.59 8.03 6.60
N GLU A 19 -9.07 8.27 7.83
CA GLU A 19 -8.59 9.34 8.69
C GLU A 19 -7.08 9.21 8.97
N ALA A 20 -6.42 10.35 9.22
CA ALA A 20 -4.99 10.39 9.53
C ALA A 20 -4.73 9.80 10.91
N THR A 21 -4.44 8.50 10.94
CA THR A 21 -4.02 7.77 12.13
C THR A 21 -2.51 7.49 12.09
N PRO A 22 -1.86 7.36 13.26
CA PRO A 22 -0.42 7.06 13.34
C PRO A 22 -0.06 5.76 12.59
N GLU A 23 -0.91 4.75 12.71
CA GLU A 23 -0.74 3.45 12.04
C GLU A 23 -0.82 3.58 10.51
N ARG A 24 -1.74 4.41 10.00
CA ARG A 24 -1.85 4.68 8.56
C ARG A 24 -0.57 5.33 8.03
N ASP A 25 -0.07 6.32 8.74
CA ASP A 25 1.13 7.05 8.34
C ASP A 25 2.37 6.16 8.35
N GLU A 26 2.49 5.24 9.32
CA GLU A 26 3.54 4.21 9.32
C GLU A 26 3.46 3.29 8.10
N ILE A 27 2.25 2.83 7.73
CA ILE A 27 2.04 2.00 6.54
C ILE A 27 2.41 2.77 5.27
N LEU A 28 1.96 4.02 5.12
CA LEU A 28 2.29 4.87 3.98
C LEU A 28 3.79 5.16 3.90
N GLN A 29 4.43 5.40 5.04
CA GLN A 29 5.87 5.61 5.13
C GLN A 29 6.65 4.34 4.77
N PHE A 30 6.18 3.16 5.18
CA PHE A 30 6.76 1.88 4.78
C PHE A 30 6.64 1.66 3.26
N ILE A 31 5.48 1.92 2.68
CA ILE A 31 5.22 1.81 1.23
C ILE A 31 6.15 2.76 0.47
N LYS A 32 6.26 4.03 0.89
CA LYS A 32 7.12 5.05 0.25
C LYS A 32 8.62 4.75 0.41
N ASN A 33 9.05 4.21 1.55
CA ASN A 33 10.45 3.88 1.81
C ASN A 33 10.88 2.48 1.31
N SER A 34 9.97 1.72 0.70
CA SER A 34 10.27 0.39 0.19
C SER A 34 11.12 0.44 -1.09
N HIS A 35 12.45 0.49 -0.92
CA HIS A 35 13.43 0.62 -2.01
C HIS A 35 13.43 -0.55 -3.00
N ARG A 36 13.01 -1.75 -2.57
CA ARG A 36 12.93 -2.97 -3.40
C ARG A 36 11.50 -3.30 -3.84
N GLY A 37 10.54 -2.44 -3.51
CA GLY A 37 9.12 -2.70 -3.72
C GLY A 37 8.51 -3.61 -2.64
N ILE A 38 7.19 -3.51 -2.50
CA ILE A 38 6.43 -4.25 -1.50
C ILE A 38 6.17 -5.65 -2.03
N MET A 39 6.47 -6.67 -1.20
CA MET A 39 6.22 -8.06 -1.55
C MET A 39 4.72 -8.28 -1.71
N LYS A 40 4.27 -8.45 -2.97
CA LYS A 40 2.91 -8.89 -3.25
C LYS A 40 2.79 -10.31 -2.71
N GLY A 41 1.78 -10.56 -1.87
CA GLY A 41 1.59 -11.83 -1.16
C GLY A 41 1.77 -13.02 -2.10
N TYR A 42 2.31 -14.12 -1.57
CA TYR A 42 2.67 -15.32 -2.33
C TYR A 42 1.63 -15.59 -3.42
N PHE A 43 2.03 -15.37 -4.68
CA PHE A 43 1.24 -15.85 -5.80
C PHE A 43 1.05 -17.33 -5.50
N LYS A 44 -0.20 -17.77 -5.30
CA LYS A 44 -0.52 -19.20 -5.29
C LYS A 44 -0.07 -19.71 -6.65
N SER A 45 1.15 -20.22 -6.73
CA SER A 45 1.61 -21.00 -7.86
C SER A 45 0.77 -22.26 -7.79
N ASN A 46 -0.31 -22.26 -8.56
CA ASN A 46 -1.14 -23.43 -8.76
C ASN A 46 -0.46 -24.35 -9.76
#